data_AF-A0A2R6J356-F1
#
_entry.id   AF-A0A2R6J356-F1
#
_cell.length_a   1.000
_cell.length_b   1.000
_cell.length_c   1.000
_cell.angle_alpha   90.00
_cell.angle_beta   90.00
_cell.angle_gamma   90.00
#
_symmetry.space_group_name_H-M   'P 1'
#
loop_
_entity.id
_entity.type
_entity.pdbx_description
1 polymer ?
#
loop_
_entity_poly.entity_id
_entity_poly.type
_entity_poly.pdbx_seq_one_letter_code
_entity_poly.pdbx_strand_id
1 'polypeptide(L)'
;MTPGEGTIGMAIVDLPVPPGFEVETGSLERLREQGAVGRYETAGRQVILYLEDVDEPRTLEVVYRATQPVEASTGGAEAYDYYNPGDRASDRPRTVAVNGTAAGDRREPS
;
A
#
# COMPACT_ATOMS: atom_id res chain seq x y z
N MET A 1 -7.22 22.07 -27.90
CA MET A 1 -6.81 20.87 -27.14
C MET A 1 -8.02 20.45 -26.35
N THR A 2 -8.72 19.42 -26.81
CA THR A 2 -9.84 18.84 -26.07
C THR A 2 -9.23 17.90 -25.03
N PRO A 3 -9.51 18.04 -23.72
CA PRO A 3 -9.07 17.04 -22.74
C PRO A 3 -9.60 15.68 -23.20
N GLY A 4 -8.69 14.77 -23.50
CA GLY A 4 -9.04 13.39 -23.83
C GLY A 4 -9.52 12.70 -22.57
N GLU A 5 -10.60 11.96 -22.72
CA GLU A 5 -10.99 10.81 -21.92
C GLU A 5 -9.73 10.11 -21.34
N GLY A 6 -9.41 10.29 -20.05
CA GLY A 6 -8.30 9.55 -19.44
C GLY A 6 -7.59 10.16 -18.22
N THR A 7 -7.69 11.47 -17.97
CA THR A 7 -7.03 12.10 -16.83
C THR A 7 -7.91 12.08 -15.58
N ILE A 8 -7.41 11.52 -14.48
CA ILE A 8 -8.03 11.63 -13.16
C ILE A 8 -7.36 12.79 -12.42
N GLY A 9 -8.10 13.88 -12.17
CA GLY A 9 -7.53 15.07 -11.52
C GLY A 9 -7.06 14.79 -10.09
N MET A 10 -7.83 14.01 -9.33
CA MET A 10 -7.41 13.51 -8.02
C MET A 10 -7.87 12.07 -7.82
N ALA A 11 -6.93 11.16 -7.63
CA ALA A 11 -7.21 9.78 -7.29
C ALA A 11 -6.85 9.52 -5.82
N ILE A 12 -7.70 8.76 -5.14
CA ILE A 12 -7.39 8.22 -3.82
C ILE A 12 -7.10 6.74 -3.95
N VAL A 13 -6.03 6.28 -3.30
CA VAL A 13 -5.70 4.87 -3.16
C VAL A 13 -5.73 4.49 -1.67
N ASP A 14 -6.66 3.61 -1.33
CA ASP A 14 -6.82 3.04 0.00
C ASP A 14 -6.11 1.70 0.09
N LEU A 15 -5.11 1.64 0.96
CA LEU A 15 -4.26 0.47 1.18
C LEU A 15 -4.44 -0.06 2.60
N PRO A 16 -5.08 -1.23 2.78
CA PRO A 16 -5.19 -1.86 4.08
C PRO A 16 -3.83 -2.35 4.60
N VAL A 17 -3.62 -2.21 5.92
CA VAL A 17 -2.45 -2.74 6.62
C VAL A 17 -2.82 -4.10 7.24
N PRO A 18 -2.21 -5.21 6.79
CA PRO A 18 -2.50 -6.54 7.33
C PRO A 18 -2.14 -6.67 8.81
N PRO A 19 -2.80 -7.58 9.57
CA PRO A 19 -2.52 -7.74 11.00
C PRO A 19 -1.11 -8.25 11.22
N GLY A 20 -0.43 -7.70 12.23
CA GLY A 20 0.98 -8.00 12.50
C GLY A 20 1.96 -7.33 11.53
N PHE A 21 1.48 -6.40 10.69
CA PHE A 21 2.32 -5.57 9.83
C PHE A 21 2.23 -4.09 10.21
N GLU A 22 3.28 -3.36 9.89
CA GLU A 22 3.35 -1.90 9.88
C GLU A 22 3.85 -1.43 8.52
N VAL A 23 3.35 -0.30 8.04
CA VAL A 23 3.88 0.32 6.83
C VAL A 23 5.22 0.99 7.13
N GLU A 24 6.19 0.83 6.24
CA GLU A 24 7.43 1.60 6.32
C GLU A 24 7.18 3.02 5.81
N THR A 25 7.18 4.01 6.70
CA THR A 25 7.02 5.43 6.36
C THR A 25 8.04 5.92 5.34
N GLY A 26 9.27 5.38 5.34
CA GLY A 26 10.29 5.76 4.36
C GLY A 26 9.93 5.39 2.91
N SER A 27 9.12 4.36 2.69
CA SER A 27 8.60 4.04 1.35
C SER A 27 7.58 5.08 0.89
N LEU A 28 6.73 5.55 1.81
CA LEU A 28 5.72 6.58 1.54
C LEU A 28 6.36 7.96 1.27
N GLU A 29 7.36 8.34 2.07
CA GLU A 29 8.11 9.58 1.83
C GLU A 29 8.81 9.56 0.49
N ARG A 30 9.42 8.45 0.07
CA ARG A 30 10.03 8.35 -1.27
C ARG A 30 9.01 8.57 -2.39
N LEU A 31 7.82 8.00 -2.29
CA LEU A 31 6.75 8.23 -3.28
C LEU A 31 6.34 9.71 -3.34
N ARG A 32 6.32 10.38 -2.19
CA ARG A 32 6.03 11.81 -2.10
C ARG A 32 7.16 12.67 -2.69
N GLU A 33 8.40 12.40 -2.34
CA GLU A 33 9.58 13.12 -2.84
C GLU A 33 9.74 12.99 -4.36
N GLN A 34 9.33 11.85 -4.94
CA GLN A 34 9.32 11.60 -6.38
C GLN A 34 8.14 12.26 -7.10
N GLY A 35 7.19 12.85 -6.38
CA GLY A 35 5.97 13.43 -6.94
C GLY A 35 4.96 12.38 -7.42
N ALA A 36 5.16 11.10 -7.13
CA ALA A 36 4.22 10.04 -7.49
C ALA A 36 2.93 10.13 -6.66
N VAL A 37 3.05 10.63 -5.43
CA VAL A 37 1.96 10.84 -4.46
C VAL A 37 2.06 12.28 -3.92
N GLY A 38 1.00 13.07 -3.98
CA GLY A 38 1.00 14.44 -3.44
C GLY A 38 0.98 14.45 -1.91
N ARG A 39 0.18 13.55 -1.32
CA ARG A 39 0.06 13.39 0.13
C ARG A 39 -0.24 11.95 0.49
N TYR A 40 0.18 11.53 1.68
CA TYR A 40 -0.28 10.28 2.28
C TYR A 40 -0.75 10.52 3.72
N GLU A 41 -1.64 9.66 4.19
CA GLU A 41 -2.10 9.60 5.58
C GLU A 41 -2.08 8.16 6.08
N THR A 42 -1.72 7.98 7.35
CA THR A 42 -1.77 6.67 8.02
C THR A 42 -2.84 6.73 9.10
N ALA A 43 -3.96 6.04 8.88
CA ALA A 43 -5.13 6.04 9.77
C ALA A 43 -5.34 4.64 10.35
N GLY A 44 -4.76 4.40 11.54
CA GLY A 44 -4.85 3.10 12.21
C GLY A 44 -4.22 1.99 11.39
N ARG A 45 -5.04 1.22 10.68
CA ARG A 45 -4.63 0.07 9.86
C ARG A 45 -4.89 0.27 8.39
N GLN A 46 -4.83 1.52 7.96
CA GLN A 46 -5.04 1.92 6.58
C GLN A 46 -4.03 3.01 6.23
N VAL A 47 -3.53 2.95 5.02
CA VAL A 47 -2.73 3.99 4.39
C VAL A 47 -3.57 4.56 3.25
N ILE A 48 -3.73 5.88 3.23
CA ILE A 48 -4.49 6.61 2.22
C ILE A 48 -3.47 7.41 1.41
N LEU A 49 -3.42 7.20 0.10
CA LEU A 49 -2.57 7.95 -0.82
C LEU A 49 -3.42 8.88 -1.68
N TYR A 50 -2.98 10.12 -1.79
CA TYR A 50 -3.59 11.14 -2.63
C TYR A 50 -2.70 11.39 -3.83
N LEU A 51 -3.19 11.04 -5.02
CA LEU A 51 -2.50 11.24 -6.28
C LEU A 51 -3.16 12.40 -7.02
N GLU A 52 -2.34 13.30 -7.54
CA GLU A 52 -2.76 14.45 -8.34
C GLU A 52 -2.37 14.23 -9.81
N ASP A 53 -3.22 14.73 -10.71
CA ASP A 53 -3.00 14.76 -12.16
C ASP A 53 -2.56 13.40 -12.72
N VAL A 54 -3.37 12.36 -12.49
CA VAL A 54 -3.07 11.01 -12.99
C VAL A 54 -3.47 10.91 -14.46
N ASP A 55 -2.51 11.26 -15.32
CA ASP A 55 -2.64 11.20 -16.78
C ASP A 55 -2.19 9.86 -17.39
N GLU A 56 -1.42 9.07 -16.64
CA GLU A 56 -0.77 7.84 -17.10
C GLU A 56 -0.81 6.76 -16.00
N PRO A 57 -0.75 5.45 -16.36
CA PRO A 57 -0.61 4.39 -15.37
C PRO A 57 0.66 4.59 -14.52
N ARG A 58 0.51 4.57 -13.18
CA ARG A 58 1.62 4.71 -12.22
C ARG A 58 1.84 3.41 -11.45
N THR A 59 3.11 3.08 -11.19
CA THR A 59 3.47 2.02 -10.25
C THR A 59 3.94 2.65 -8.95
N LEU A 60 3.34 2.24 -7.83
CA LEU A 60 3.68 2.71 -6.49
C LEU A 60 4.24 1.56 -5.67
N GLU A 61 5.45 1.72 -5.14
CA GLU A 61 6.08 0.73 -4.27
C GLU A 61 5.91 1.12 -2.80
N VAL A 62 5.06 0.37 -2.09
CA VAL A 62 4.82 0.53 -0.65
C VAL A 62 5.35 -0.70 0.08
N VAL A 63 6.14 -0.47 1.12
CA VAL A 63 6.78 -1.55 1.89
C VAL A 63 6.04 -1.77 3.20
N TYR A 64 5.64 -3.01 3.46
CA TYR A 64 5.09 -3.45 4.74
C TYR A 64 6.10 -4.33 5.47
N ARG A 65 6.25 -4.14 6.76
CA ARG A 65 7.15 -4.91 7.63
C ARG A 65 6.34 -5.67 8.65
N ALA A 66 6.56 -6.99 8.74
CA ALA A 66 5.97 -7.78 9.81
C ALA A 66 6.65 -7.48 11.14
N THR A 67 5.87 -7.27 12.19
CA THR A 67 6.34 -6.99 13.55
C THR A 67 6.50 -8.26 14.39
N GLN A 68 5.91 -9.37 13.94
CA GLN A 68 5.97 -10.68 14.57
C GLN A 68 5.67 -11.77 13.51
N PRO A 69 5.96 -13.05 13.79
CA PRO A 69 5.48 -14.15 12.97
C PRO A 69 3.95 -14.08 12.87
N VAL A 70 3.42 -14.06 11.65
CA VAL A 70 1.99 -13.81 11.43
C VAL A 70 1.50 -14.43 10.12
N GLU A 71 0.28 -14.94 10.14
CA GLU A 71 -0.51 -15.24 8.95
C GLU A 71 -1.70 -14.28 8.92
N ALA A 72 -1.82 -13.53 7.83
CA ALA A 72 -2.69 -12.37 7.75
C ALA A 72 -3.27 -12.20 6.34
N SER A 73 -4.53 -11.78 6.26
CA SER A 73 -5.09 -11.27 5.01
C SER A 73 -4.65 -9.82 4.81
N THR A 74 -4.18 -9.49 3.61
CA THR A 74 -3.81 -8.11 3.23
C THR A 74 -4.99 -7.17 3.26
N GLY A 75 -6.22 -7.67 3.12
CA GLY A 75 -7.36 -6.86 2.69
C GLY A 75 -7.28 -6.55 1.19
N GLY A 76 -8.34 -5.97 0.64
CA GLY A 76 -8.39 -5.50 -0.74
C GLY A 76 -7.98 -4.04 -0.82
N ALA A 77 -7.04 -3.70 -1.69
CA ALA A 77 -6.73 -2.31 -2.01
C ALA A 77 -7.84 -1.73 -2.91
N GLU A 78 -8.13 -0.45 -2.76
CA GLU A 78 -9.11 0.26 -3.58
C GLU A 78 -8.50 1.54 -4.14
N ALA A 79 -8.81 1.86 -5.39
CA ALA A 79 -8.43 3.10 -6.03
C ALA A 79 -9.66 3.73 -6.70
N TYR A 80 -9.87 5.03 -6.52
CA TYR A 80 -11.05 5.72 -7.06
C TYR A 80 -10.77 7.20 -7.35
N ASP A 81 -11.53 7.76 -8.30
CA ASP A 81 -11.57 9.21 -8.52
C ASP A 81 -12.28 9.89 -7.34
N TYR A 82 -11.62 10.88 -6.74
CA TYR A 82 -12.16 11.64 -5.61
C TYR A 82 -13.45 12.39 -5.97
N TYR A 83 -13.53 12.93 -7.19
CA TYR A 83 -14.68 13.70 -7.67
C TYR A 83 -15.78 12.80 -8.22
N ASN A 84 -15.43 11.58 -8.67
CA ASN A 84 -16.38 10.59 -9.13
C ASN A 84 -16.13 9.20 -8.51
N PRO A 85 -16.52 8.96 -7.25
CA PRO A 85 -16.22 7.70 -6.55
C PRO A 85 -16.98 6.47 -7.11
N GLY A 86 -17.82 6.66 -8.12
CA GLY A 86 -18.37 5.57 -8.92
C GLY A 86 -17.30 4.89 -9.79
N ASP A 87 -16.32 5.67 -10.25
CA ASP A 87 -15.18 5.20 -11.03
C ASP A 87 -14.10 4.68 -10.07
N ARG A 88 -14.14 3.37 -9.82
CA ARG A 88 -13.25 2.69 -8.88
C ARG A 88 -12.73 1.37 -9.43
N ALA A 89 -11.57 0.96 -8.93
CA ALA A 89 -11.01 -0.36 -9.08
C ALA A 89 -10.66 -0.93 -7.70
N SER A 90 -10.82 -2.24 -7.54
CA SER A 90 -10.47 -2.93 -6.30
C SER A 90 -9.67 -4.21 -6.58
N ASP A 91 -8.70 -4.47 -5.71
CA ASP A 91 -7.97 -5.74 -5.67
C ASP A 91 -8.61 -6.69 -4.66
N ARG A 92 -8.44 -7.99 -4.88
CA ARG A 92 -8.95 -9.01 -3.97
C ARG A 92 -7.98 -9.22 -2.81
N PRO A 93 -8.47 -9.45 -1.58
CA PRO A 93 -7.61 -9.83 -0.46
C PRO A 93 -6.77 -11.07 -0.76
N ARG A 94 -5.53 -11.07 -0.28
CA ARG A 94 -4.59 -12.19 -0.40
C ARG A 94 -4.07 -12.56 0.98
N THR A 95 -3.76 -13.83 1.19
CA THR A 95 -3.13 -14.28 2.44
C THR A 95 -1.61 -14.19 2.33
N VAL A 96 -0.98 -13.63 3.35
CA VAL A 96 0.48 -13.54 3.48
C VAL A 96 0.88 -14.15 4.82
N ALA A 97 1.93 -14.99 4.79
CA ALA A 97 2.49 -15.61 5.99
C ALA A 97 3.98 -15.24 6.14
N VAL A 98 4.36 -14.80 7.33
CA VAL A 98 5.75 -14.54 7.73
C VAL A 98 6.09 -15.45 8.89
N ASN A 99 7.04 -16.36 8.66
CA ASN A 99 7.50 -17.30 9.69
C ASN A 99 8.66 -16.70 10.47
N GLY A 100 8.62 -16.82 11.80
CA GLY A 100 9.77 -16.55 12.64
C GLY A 100 10.79 -17.66 12.46
N THR A 101 12.00 -17.33 12.01
CA THR A 101 13.11 -18.29 12.10
C THR A 101 13.48 -18.39 13.57
N ALA A 102 13.13 -19.50 14.22
CA ALA A 102 13.77 -19.86 15.49
C ALA A 102 15.27 -19.92 15.22
N ALA A 103 16.05 -19.12 15.94
CA ALA A 103 17.51 -19.21 15.94
C ALA A 103 17.90 -20.69 16.11
N GLY A 104 18.78 -21.15 15.23
CA GLY A 104 19.22 -22.53 15.16
C GLY A 104 19.54 -23.11 16.54
N ASP A 105 18.91 -24.26 16.77
CA ASP A 105 19.36 -25.37 17.60
C ASP A 105 20.77 -25.19 18.19
N ARG A 106 20.83 -24.73 19.44
CA ARG A 106 22.00 -24.95 20.29
C ARG A 106 21.92 -26.38 20.80
N ARG A 107 22.51 -27.33 20.07
CA ARG A 107 22.97 -28.61 20.61
C ARG A 107 24.41 -28.88 20.19
N GLU A 108 25.35 -28.49 21.06
CA GLU A 108 26.58 -29.26 21.22
C GLU A 108 26.22 -30.57 21.92
N PRO A 109 26.55 -31.72 21.31
CA PRO A 109 27.43 -32.69 21.99
C PRO A 109 28.36 -33.37 20.96
N SER A 110 29.54 -33.91 21.27
CA SER A 110 30.31 -34.12 22.50
C SER A 110 31.79 -34.26 22.10
#